data_AF-A0A843U7W5-F1
#
_entry.id   AF-A0A843U7W5-F1
#
_cell.length_a   1.000
_cell.length_b   1.000
_cell.length_c   1.000
_cell.angle_alpha   90.00
_cell.angle_beta   90.00
_cell.angle_gamma   90.00
#
_symmetry.space_group_name_H-M   'P 1'
#
loop_
_entity.id
_entity.type
_entity.pdbx_description
1 polymer ?
#
loop_
_entity_poly.entity_id
_entity_poly.type
_entity_poly.pdbx_seq_one_letter_code
_entity_poly.pdbx_strand_id
1 'polypeptide(L)'
;MRLLTHNMLASNVKGVVKGYPLRLEAEAVAERPVDLNPDFLRHIFSRLDWPALVAAARSLPADHAGAGAALPDEADPSMLDSDDFLRHFHHALLELHVEEGALVCPETGRRFPINKGIPNMLLNEDEPPQCLICYLTQNESVRPTELANLDAAEKKYVEEEVRDAGFHLNLETPCEDDLVLSGLSSECGRQALGRIDRLKPLTEWVATLHGIGR
;
A
#
# COMPACT_ATOMS: atom_id res chain seq x y z
N MET A 1 11.34 10.69 -1.84
CA MET A 1 11.62 9.49 -1.02
C MET A 1 12.57 8.59 -1.79
N ARG A 2 13.69 8.17 -1.19
CA ARG A 2 14.62 7.21 -1.82
C ARG A 2 14.07 5.79 -1.72
N LEU A 3 14.47 4.89 -2.62
CA LEU A 3 14.10 3.47 -2.52
C LEU A 3 14.66 2.80 -1.26
N LEU A 4 15.80 3.28 -0.73
CA LEU A 4 16.27 2.89 0.59
C LEU A 4 15.23 3.12 1.70
N THR A 5 14.55 4.27 1.66
CA THR A 5 13.51 4.59 2.66
C THR A 5 12.31 3.69 2.48
N HIS A 6 11.86 3.46 1.25
CA HIS A 6 10.78 2.51 0.94
C HIS A 6 11.06 1.12 1.55
N ASN A 7 12.27 0.60 1.36
CA ASN A 7 12.66 -0.71 1.84
C ASN A 7 12.62 -0.85 3.38
N MET A 8 12.65 0.27 4.11
CA MET A 8 12.62 0.31 5.58
C MET A 8 11.22 0.63 6.14
N LEU A 9 10.23 0.90 5.30
CA LEU A 9 8.87 1.27 5.71
C LEU A 9 7.93 0.06 5.64
N ALA A 10 7.16 -0.14 6.71
CA ALA A 10 6.09 -1.15 6.80
C ALA A 10 4.79 -0.50 7.26
N SER A 11 3.66 -1.11 6.90
CA SER A 11 2.34 -0.71 7.39
C SER A 11 2.17 -1.12 8.85
N ASN A 12 1.82 -0.14 9.70
CA ASN A 12 1.48 -0.36 11.11
C ASN A 12 -0.02 -0.21 11.38
N VAL A 13 -0.87 -0.43 10.37
CA VAL A 13 -2.32 -0.42 10.54
C VAL A 13 -2.72 -1.49 11.56
N LYS A 14 -3.64 -1.17 12.48
CA LYS A 14 -4.12 -2.11 13.50
C LYS A 14 -4.69 -3.37 12.82
N GLY A 15 -4.34 -4.55 13.34
CA GLY A 15 -4.82 -5.84 12.84
C GLY A 15 -4.04 -6.43 11.65
N VAL A 16 -3.05 -5.71 11.10
CA VAL A 16 -2.22 -6.20 9.99
C VAL A 16 -1.14 -7.15 10.49
N VAL A 17 -1.05 -8.32 9.86
CA VAL A 17 -0.02 -9.34 10.14
C VAL A 17 1.09 -9.29 9.10
N LYS A 18 0.77 -8.93 7.84
CA LYS A 18 1.69 -8.84 6.70
C LYS A 18 1.67 -7.42 6.10
N GLY A 19 2.29 -6.48 6.82
CA GLY A 19 2.35 -5.06 6.41
C GLY A 19 3.53 -4.69 5.50
N TYR A 20 4.31 -5.67 5.04
CA TYR A 20 5.54 -5.46 4.29
C TYR A 20 5.71 -6.52 3.18
N PRO A 21 6.26 -6.18 2.00
CA PRO A 21 6.62 -4.83 1.56
C PRO A 21 5.40 -4.00 1.12
N LEU A 22 5.50 -2.68 1.27
CA LEU A 22 4.50 -1.76 0.73
C LEU A 22 4.63 -1.70 -0.79
N ARG A 23 3.52 -1.81 -1.52
CA ARG A 23 3.52 -1.66 -2.98
C ARG A 23 3.73 -0.19 -3.32
N LEU A 24 4.72 0.11 -4.16
CA LEU A 24 5.05 1.47 -4.58
C LEU A 24 4.31 1.81 -5.89
N GLU A 25 3.48 2.84 -5.85
CA GLU A 25 2.85 3.46 -7.01
C GLU A 25 3.47 4.85 -7.19
N ALA A 26 4.48 4.96 -8.06
CA ALA A 26 5.21 6.20 -8.27
C ALA A 26 4.63 6.98 -9.47
N GLU A 27 4.30 8.25 -9.27
CA GLU A 27 3.79 9.14 -10.31
C GLU A 27 4.90 10.06 -10.84
N ALA A 28 5.64 10.69 -9.93
CA ALA A 28 6.75 11.58 -10.27
C ALA A 28 8.03 11.07 -9.60
N VAL A 29 9.09 10.93 -10.40
CA VAL A 29 10.40 10.49 -9.94
C VAL A 29 11.46 11.45 -10.47
N ALA A 30 12.33 11.90 -9.58
CA ALA A 30 13.48 12.71 -9.89
C ALA A 30 14.77 11.95 -9.59
N GLU A 31 15.73 12.03 -10.51
CA GLU A 31 17.07 11.52 -10.29
C GLU A 31 17.92 12.61 -9.62
N ARG A 32 18.57 12.27 -8.50
CA ARG A 32 19.47 13.18 -7.79
C ARG A 32 20.78 12.46 -7.54
N PRO A 33 21.88 12.86 -8.21
CA PRO A 33 23.15 12.15 -8.09
C PRO A 33 23.69 12.24 -6.66
N VAL A 34 24.30 11.15 -6.21
CA VAL A 34 24.91 11.04 -4.88
C VAL A 34 26.28 10.38 -5.06
N ASP A 35 27.28 10.79 -4.29
CA ASP A 35 28.59 10.14 -4.38
C ASP A 35 28.49 8.64 -4.04
N LEU A 36 29.13 7.82 -4.88
CA LEU A 36 29.19 6.37 -4.69
C LEU A 36 30.07 6.04 -3.49
N ASN A 37 29.48 5.45 -2.46
CA ASN A 37 30.20 4.93 -1.30
C ASN A 37 30.06 3.40 -1.22
N PRO A 38 31.07 2.63 -1.68
CA PRO A 38 30.99 1.17 -1.73
C PRO A 38 30.90 0.53 -0.34
N ASP A 39 31.56 1.11 0.67
CA ASP A 39 31.51 0.60 2.04
C ASP A 39 30.09 0.72 2.60
N PHE A 40 29.42 1.84 2.37
CA PHE A 40 28.02 2.02 2.77
C PHE A 40 27.10 0.97 2.14
N LEU A 41 27.26 0.71 0.84
CA LEU A 41 26.46 -0.27 0.10
C LEU A 41 26.66 -1.68 0.64
N ARG A 42 27.90 -2.07 0.94
CA ARG A 42 28.21 -3.38 1.54
C ARG A 42 27.57 -3.55 2.92
N HIS A 43 27.55 -2.49 3.73
CA HIS A 43 26.94 -2.54 5.07
C HIS A 43 25.41 -2.50 5.04
N ILE A 44 24.80 -1.76 4.11
CA ILE A 44 23.34 -1.67 4.04
C ILE A 44 22.73 -2.91 3.39
N PHE A 45 23.44 -3.58 2.47
CA PHE A 45 22.96 -4.76 1.75
C PHE A 45 22.41 -5.85 2.68
N SER A 46 23.08 -6.14 3.80
CA SER A 46 22.63 -7.14 4.78
C SER A 46 21.35 -6.79 5.54
N ARG A 47 20.92 -5.52 5.48
CA ARG A 47 19.70 -5.01 6.13
C ARG A 47 18.54 -4.79 5.16
N LEU A 48 18.79 -4.91 3.86
CA LEU A 48 17.77 -4.71 2.84
C LEU A 48 17.03 -6.00 2.57
N ASP A 49 15.74 -5.87 2.29
CA ASP A 49 14.98 -6.91 1.62
C ASP A 49 15.16 -6.73 0.11
N TRP A 50 15.95 -7.62 -0.51
CA TRP A 50 16.25 -7.54 -1.94
C TRP A 50 14.99 -7.65 -2.83
N PRO A 51 14.08 -8.61 -2.61
CA PRO A 51 12.85 -8.71 -3.40
C PRO A 51 12.00 -7.44 -3.38
N ALA A 52 11.85 -6.80 -2.21
CA ALA A 52 11.12 -5.54 -2.08
C ALA A 52 11.77 -4.39 -2.85
N LEU A 53 13.11 -4.29 -2.84
CA LEU A 53 13.84 -3.28 -3.61
C LEU A 53 13.64 -3.48 -5.11
N VAL A 54 13.81 -4.71 -5.61
CA VAL A 54 13.62 -5.04 -7.03
C VAL A 54 12.19 -4.76 -7.47
N ALA A 55 11.20 -5.16 -6.66
CA ALA A 55 9.79 -4.87 -6.93
C ALA A 55 9.51 -3.37 -7.01
N ALA A 56 10.05 -2.57 -6.08
CA ALA A 56 9.89 -1.12 -6.08
C ALA A 56 10.61 -0.45 -7.27
N ALA A 57 11.82 -0.91 -7.63
CA ALA A 57 12.56 -0.40 -8.78
C ALA A 57 11.84 -0.70 -10.10
N ARG A 58 11.13 -1.84 -10.19
CA ARG A 58 10.32 -2.24 -11.35
C ARG A 58 8.98 -1.51 -11.44
N SER A 59 8.46 -0.98 -10.32
CA SER A 59 7.21 -0.23 -10.29
C SER A 59 7.38 1.26 -10.59
N LEU A 60 8.60 1.71 -10.90
CA LEU A 60 8.87 3.07 -11.34
C LEU A 60 8.33 3.34 -12.75
N PRO A 61 8.02 4.60 -13.09
CA PRO A 61 7.58 4.99 -14.43
C PRO A 61 8.60 4.63 -15.52
N ALA A 62 8.13 4.52 -16.77
CA ALA A 62 8.93 4.08 -17.92
C ALA A 62 10.28 4.82 -18.08
N ASP A 63 10.30 6.11 -17.75
CA ASP A 63 11.51 6.95 -17.84
C ASP A 63 12.63 6.48 -16.89
N HIS A 64 12.28 5.78 -15.80
CA HIS A 64 13.20 5.28 -14.77
C HIS A 64 13.18 3.75 -14.62
N ALA A 65 12.40 3.05 -15.45
CA ALA A 65 12.26 1.59 -15.42
C ALA A 65 13.58 0.84 -15.71
N GLY A 66 14.54 1.51 -16.36
CA GLY A 66 15.89 0.99 -16.60
C GLY A 66 16.63 0.59 -15.32
N ALA A 67 16.35 1.27 -14.20
CA ALA A 67 16.93 0.91 -12.91
C ALA A 67 16.46 -0.46 -12.41
N GLY A 68 15.17 -0.79 -12.58
CA GLY A 68 14.63 -2.11 -12.21
C GLY A 68 15.09 -3.24 -13.13
N ALA A 69 15.39 -2.95 -14.40
CA ALA A 69 15.91 -3.92 -15.36
C ALA A 69 17.42 -4.20 -15.17
N ALA A 70 18.17 -3.23 -14.66
CA ALA A 70 19.59 -3.36 -14.37
C ALA A 70 19.89 -4.15 -13.09
N LEU A 71 18.90 -4.32 -12.22
CA LEU A 71 19.02 -5.14 -11.02
C LEU A 71 18.69 -6.62 -11.30
N PRO A 72 19.53 -7.57 -10.84
CA PRO A 72 19.22 -8.99 -10.93
C PRO A 72 18.04 -9.37 -10.01
N ASP A 73 17.31 -10.44 -10.37
CA ASP A 73 16.21 -10.98 -9.56
C ASP A 73 16.67 -11.42 -8.16
N GLU A 74 17.84 -12.04 -8.09
CA GLU A 74 18.49 -12.49 -6.87
C GLU A 74 19.86 -11.82 -6.75
N ALA A 75 20.26 -11.49 -5.52
CA ALA A 75 21.59 -10.93 -5.26
C ALA A 75 22.26 -11.61 -4.09
N ASP A 76 23.51 -12.01 -4.30
CA ASP A 76 24.40 -12.56 -3.29
C ASP A 76 25.42 -11.52 -2.82
N PRO A 77 25.91 -11.61 -1.57
CA PRO A 77 26.96 -10.73 -1.07
C PRO A 77 28.24 -10.70 -1.93
N SER A 78 28.55 -11.78 -2.67
CA SER A 78 29.69 -11.83 -3.58
C SER A 78 29.55 -10.90 -4.79
N MET A 79 28.32 -10.48 -5.14
CA MET A 79 28.08 -9.55 -6.24
C MET A 79 28.52 -8.13 -5.89
N LEU A 80 28.65 -7.80 -4.60
CA LEU A 80 29.12 -6.49 -4.12
C LEU A 80 30.60 -6.21 -4.43
N ASP A 81 31.34 -7.20 -4.91
CA ASP A 81 32.72 -7.02 -5.39
C ASP A 81 32.79 -6.54 -6.85
N SER A 82 31.66 -6.55 -7.57
CA SER A 82 31.57 -5.99 -8.92
C SER A 82 31.22 -4.50 -8.87
N ASP A 83 32.09 -3.67 -9.44
CA ASP A 83 31.86 -2.23 -9.56
C ASP A 83 30.60 -1.91 -10.37
N ASP A 84 30.31 -2.70 -11.41
CA ASP A 84 29.11 -2.52 -12.24
C ASP A 84 27.84 -2.80 -11.44
N PHE A 85 27.83 -3.87 -10.63
CA PHE A 85 26.71 -4.15 -9.73
C PHE A 85 26.54 -3.03 -8.69
N LEU A 86 27.63 -2.57 -8.07
CA LEU A 86 27.59 -1.47 -7.10
C LEU A 86 27.03 -0.18 -7.70
N ARG A 87 27.33 0.12 -8.97
CA ARG A 87 26.77 1.29 -9.66
C ARG A 87 25.26 1.17 -9.88
N HIS A 88 24.79 0.05 -10.41
CA HIS A 88 23.35 -0.15 -10.62
C HIS A 88 22.59 -0.18 -9.28
N PHE A 89 23.16 -0.84 -8.27
CA PHE A 89 22.61 -0.90 -6.93
C PHE A 89 22.55 0.48 -6.26
N HIS A 90 23.63 1.25 -6.35
CA HIS A 90 23.69 2.63 -5.84
C HIS A 90 22.66 3.54 -6.51
N HIS A 91 22.60 3.50 -7.85
CA HIS A 91 21.67 4.29 -8.64
C HIS A 91 20.22 4.05 -8.20
N ALA A 92 19.80 2.79 -8.18
CA ALA A 92 18.44 2.43 -7.77
C ALA A 92 18.18 2.82 -6.30
N LEU A 93 19.12 2.55 -5.40
CA LEU A 93 18.90 2.69 -3.96
C LEU A 93 18.90 4.16 -3.48
N LEU A 94 19.78 5.00 -4.03
CA LEU A 94 20.12 6.32 -3.48
C LEU A 94 19.85 7.49 -4.44
N GLU A 95 19.94 7.28 -5.74
CA GLU A 95 19.83 8.38 -6.72
C GLU A 95 18.37 8.63 -7.13
N LEU A 96 17.54 7.58 -7.16
CA LEU A 96 16.12 7.69 -7.50
C LEU A 96 15.30 8.22 -6.32
N HIS A 97 14.62 9.34 -6.55
CA HIS A 97 13.75 9.99 -5.57
C HIS A 97 12.32 10.04 -6.10
N VAL A 98 11.42 9.28 -5.49
CA VAL A 98 9.98 9.42 -5.73
C VAL A 98 9.51 10.74 -5.12
N GLU A 99 9.05 11.68 -5.94
CA GLU A 99 8.55 13.00 -5.50
C GLU A 99 7.05 12.95 -5.21
N GLU A 100 6.27 12.32 -6.09
CA GLU A 100 4.82 12.14 -5.93
C GLU A 100 4.44 10.68 -6.19
N GLY A 101 3.48 10.16 -5.42
CA GLY A 101 2.97 8.80 -5.56
C GLY A 101 2.30 8.29 -4.29
N ALA A 102 2.19 6.98 -4.13
CA ALA A 102 1.61 6.35 -2.95
C ALA A 102 2.33 5.03 -2.58
N LEU A 103 2.31 4.71 -1.30
CA LEU A 103 2.65 3.38 -0.78
C LEU A 103 1.35 2.67 -0.41
N VAL A 104 1.14 1.46 -0.91
CA VAL A 104 -0.08 0.70 -0.67
C VAL A 104 0.22 -0.51 0.23
N CYS A 105 -0.52 -0.63 1.32
CA CYS A 105 -0.44 -1.78 2.20
C CYS A 105 -0.95 -3.04 1.46
N PRO A 106 -0.18 -4.13 1.40
CA PRO A 106 -0.59 -5.33 0.65
C PRO A 106 -1.78 -6.06 1.28
N GLU A 107 -1.99 -5.95 2.59
CA GLU A 107 -3.07 -6.65 3.30
C GLU A 107 -4.36 -5.82 3.37
N THR A 108 -4.25 -4.52 3.66
CA THR A 108 -5.42 -3.65 3.85
C THR A 108 -5.78 -2.85 2.61
N GLY A 109 -4.85 -2.71 1.66
CA GLY A 109 -5.00 -1.78 0.54
C GLY A 109 -4.92 -0.31 0.94
N ARG A 110 -4.61 0.02 2.21
CA ARG A 110 -4.50 1.43 2.64
C ARG A 110 -3.38 2.12 1.86
N ARG A 111 -3.69 3.30 1.32
CA ARG A 111 -2.75 4.16 0.59
C ARG A 111 -2.13 5.16 1.57
N PHE A 112 -0.81 5.27 1.52
CA PHE A 112 -0.03 6.28 2.22
C PHE A 112 0.57 7.21 1.16
N PRO A 113 0.05 8.44 1.01
CA PRO A 113 0.50 9.34 -0.05
C PRO A 113 1.94 9.81 0.18
N ILE A 114 2.69 9.95 -0.90
CA ILE A 114 4.02 10.53 -0.96
C ILE A 114 3.86 11.89 -1.63
N ASN A 115 4.08 12.97 -0.87
CA ASN A 115 4.00 14.34 -1.39
C ASN A 115 5.36 15.02 -1.20
N LYS A 116 5.89 15.65 -2.24
CA LYS A 116 7.23 16.30 -2.23
C LYS A 116 8.33 15.39 -1.69
N GLY A 117 8.20 14.10 -1.99
CA GLY A 117 9.10 13.04 -1.59
C GLY A 117 9.06 12.66 -0.11
N ILE A 118 8.04 13.08 0.63
CA ILE A 118 7.82 12.71 2.03
C ILE A 118 6.60 11.77 2.11
N PRO A 119 6.79 10.49 2.48
CA PRO A 119 5.67 9.57 2.70
C PRO A 119 4.92 9.95 3.98
N ASN A 120 3.59 10.09 3.89
CA ASN A 120 2.73 10.30 5.04
C ASN A 120 2.22 8.96 5.59
N MET A 121 2.88 8.47 6.64
CA MET A 121 2.55 7.21 7.30
C MET A 121 1.55 7.35 8.47
N LEU A 122 0.96 8.54 8.67
CA LEU A 122 0.05 8.78 9.79
C LEU A 122 -1.24 7.96 9.64
N LEU A 123 -1.72 7.46 10.77
CA LEU A 123 -2.98 6.73 10.92
C LEU A 123 -3.92 7.63 11.72
N ASN A 124 -5.01 8.08 11.11
CA ASN A 124 -6.04 8.84 11.82
C ASN A 124 -7.17 7.88 12.19
N GLU A 125 -7.63 7.89 13.44
CA GLU A 125 -8.75 7.05 13.88
C GLU A 125 -10.10 7.49 13.27
N ASP A 126 -10.18 8.74 12.81
CA ASP A 126 -11.37 9.32 12.17
C ASP A 126 -11.32 9.30 10.63
N GLU A 127 -10.27 8.74 10.01
CA GLU A 127 -10.20 8.67 8.54
C GLU A 127 -11.23 7.66 8.03
N PRO A 128 -12.15 8.07 7.12
CA PRO A 128 -13.11 7.14 6.58
C PRO A 128 -12.36 6.01 5.85
N PRO A 129 -12.86 4.77 5.96
CA PRO A 129 -12.26 3.62 5.30
C PRO A 129 -12.11 3.89 3.80
N GLN A 130 -10.89 3.78 3.29
CA GLN A 130 -10.57 4.04 1.88
C GLN A 130 -11.14 2.97 0.93
N CYS A 131 -11.58 1.83 1.47
CA CYS A 131 -12.36 0.80 0.77
C CYS A 131 -13.24 0.03 1.76
N LEU A 132 -14.22 -0.71 1.24
CA LEU A 132 -15.14 -1.50 2.07
C LEU A 132 -14.40 -2.58 2.89
N ILE A 133 -13.34 -3.16 2.34
CA ILE A 133 -12.49 -4.13 3.06
C ILE A 133 -11.82 -3.45 4.27
N CYS A 134 -11.25 -2.26 4.11
CA CYS A 134 -10.71 -1.48 5.23
C CYS A 134 -11.78 -1.21 6.30
N TYR A 135 -13.02 -0.89 5.90
CA TYR A 135 -14.10 -0.64 6.85
C TYR A 135 -14.45 -1.86 7.70
N LEU A 136 -14.68 -2.99 7.03
CA LEU A 136 -15.14 -4.22 7.67
C LEU A 136 -14.04 -4.83 8.57
N THR A 137 -12.77 -4.61 8.22
CA THR A 137 -11.60 -5.10 8.99
C THR A 137 -11.22 -4.19 10.15
N GLN A 138 -11.44 -2.87 10.05
CA GLN A 138 -11.12 -1.90 11.12
C GLN A 138 -12.02 -2.03 12.35
N ASN A 139 -13.21 -2.62 12.21
CA ASN A 139 -14.15 -2.82 13.33
C ASN A 139 -13.99 -4.20 14.01
N GLU A 140 -12.87 -4.91 13.78
CA GLU A 140 -12.56 -6.26 14.32
C GLU A 140 -13.66 -7.33 14.07
N SER A 141 -14.64 -7.02 13.23
CA SER A 141 -15.84 -7.83 13.04
C SER A 141 -15.70 -8.85 11.93
N VAL A 142 -14.80 -8.60 10.97
CA VAL A 142 -14.59 -9.47 9.80
C VAL A 142 -13.12 -9.47 9.39
N ARG A 143 -12.49 -10.65 9.27
CA ARG A 143 -11.11 -10.78 8.78
C ARG A 143 -11.06 -10.67 7.24
N PRO A 144 -9.96 -10.16 6.64
CA PRO A 144 -9.82 -10.10 5.18
C PRO A 144 -9.99 -11.46 4.49
N THR A 145 -9.60 -12.55 5.15
CA THR A 145 -9.77 -13.92 4.68
C THR A 145 -11.23 -14.37 4.64
N GLU A 146 -12.08 -13.86 5.52
CA GLU A 146 -13.52 -14.18 5.54
C GLU A 146 -14.23 -13.48 4.38
N LEU A 147 -13.88 -12.22 4.11
CA LEU A 147 -14.33 -11.48 2.93
C LEU A 147 -13.93 -12.15 1.61
N ALA A 148 -12.71 -12.70 1.55
CA ALA A 148 -12.23 -13.41 0.37
C ALA A 148 -13.01 -14.72 0.10
N ASN A 149 -13.60 -15.32 1.13
CA ASN A 149 -14.31 -16.60 1.07
C ASN A 149 -15.81 -16.46 0.75
N LEU A 150 -16.33 -15.23 0.69
CA LEU A 150 -17.72 -14.98 0.27
C LEU A 150 -17.95 -15.47 -1.16
N ASP A 151 -19.08 -16.12 -1.40
CA ASP A 151 -19.51 -16.48 -2.74
C ASP A 151 -19.95 -15.25 -3.55
N ALA A 152 -20.14 -15.41 -4.87
CA ALA A 152 -20.48 -14.29 -5.75
C ALA A 152 -21.84 -13.63 -5.41
N ALA A 153 -22.79 -14.38 -4.83
CA ALA A 153 -24.09 -13.85 -4.43
C ALA A 153 -23.98 -13.06 -3.13
N GLU A 154 -23.19 -13.55 -2.17
CA GLU A 154 -22.88 -12.87 -0.91
C GLU A 154 -22.11 -11.57 -1.15
N LYS A 155 -21.11 -11.58 -2.04
CA LYS A 155 -20.38 -10.37 -2.45
C LYS A 155 -21.31 -9.32 -3.06
N LYS A 156 -22.16 -9.74 -4.00
CA LYS A 156 -23.14 -8.86 -4.65
C LYS A 156 -24.15 -8.25 -3.66
N TYR A 157 -24.60 -9.02 -2.68
CA TYR A 157 -25.52 -8.54 -1.64
C TYR A 157 -24.87 -7.46 -0.77
N VAL A 158 -23.63 -7.71 -0.32
CA VAL A 158 -22.84 -6.73 0.46
C VAL A 158 -22.63 -5.44 -0.35
N GLU A 159 -22.34 -5.53 -1.65
CA GLU A 159 -22.21 -4.36 -2.53
C GLU A 159 -23.53 -3.61 -2.76
N GLU A 160 -24.66 -4.31 -2.87
CA GLU A 160 -26.00 -3.71 -2.99
C GLU A 160 -26.39 -2.95 -1.72
N GLU A 161 -26.13 -3.53 -0.54
CA GLU A 161 -26.42 -2.87 0.73
C GLU A 161 -25.52 -1.65 0.98
N VAL A 162 -24.25 -1.72 0.56
CA VAL A 162 -23.32 -0.58 0.61
C VAL A 162 -23.77 0.53 -0.34
N ARG A 163 -24.31 0.17 -1.50
CA ARG A 163 -24.95 1.09 -2.45
C ARG A 163 -26.20 1.74 -1.86
N ASP A 164 -27.04 0.97 -1.19
CA ASP A 164 -28.26 1.47 -0.53
C ASP A 164 -27.94 2.37 0.69
N ALA A 165 -26.80 2.15 1.34
CA ALA A 165 -26.24 3.06 2.34
C ALA A 165 -25.65 4.36 1.74
N GLY A 166 -25.62 4.48 0.41
CA GLY A 166 -25.17 5.65 -0.33
C GLY A 166 -23.66 5.68 -0.61
N PHE A 167 -22.99 4.53 -0.57
CA PHE A 167 -21.58 4.37 -0.92
C PHE A 167 -21.43 3.64 -2.24
N HIS A 168 -20.59 4.15 -3.14
CA HIS A 168 -20.24 3.48 -4.39
C HIS A 168 -18.93 2.70 -4.23
N LEU A 169 -18.87 1.84 -3.21
CA LEU A 169 -17.72 0.96 -2.94
C LEU A 169 -18.07 -0.46 -3.40
N ASN A 170 -17.11 -1.17 -3.98
CA ASN A 170 -17.24 -2.56 -4.39
C ASN A 170 -16.18 -3.41 -3.64
N LEU A 171 -16.45 -4.69 -3.39
CA LEU A 171 -15.49 -5.64 -2.81
C LEU A 171 -14.33 -5.95 -3.75
N GLU A 172 -14.55 -5.77 -5.05
CA GLU A 172 -13.61 -5.98 -6.14
C GLU A 172 -12.90 -4.69 -6.57
N THR A 173 -13.36 -3.49 -6.18
CA THR A 173 -12.56 -2.28 -6.47
C THR A 173 -11.26 -2.40 -5.68
N PRO A 174 -10.10 -2.51 -6.36
CA PRO A 174 -8.85 -2.30 -5.68
C PRO A 174 -8.88 -0.87 -5.14
N CYS A 175 -8.08 -0.56 -4.12
CA CYS A 175 -7.85 0.83 -3.70
C CYS A 175 -7.12 1.66 -4.79
N GLU A 176 -7.30 1.36 -6.07
CA GLU A 176 -6.55 1.88 -7.21
C GLU A 176 -7.28 3.02 -7.93
N ASP A 177 -8.56 3.27 -7.68
CA ASP A 177 -9.27 4.33 -8.41
C ASP A 177 -9.48 5.59 -7.55
N ASP A 178 -8.77 6.66 -7.96
CA ASP A 178 -8.90 8.07 -7.54
C ASP A 178 -10.30 8.70 -7.75
N LEU A 179 -11.38 7.91 -7.86
CA LEU A 179 -12.68 8.36 -8.37
C LEU A 179 -13.86 8.35 -7.40
N VAL A 180 -13.69 8.14 -6.09
CA VAL A 180 -14.84 8.18 -5.16
C VAL A 180 -14.78 9.28 -4.08
N LEU A 181 -13.71 10.07 -3.99
CA LEU A 181 -13.58 11.08 -2.92
C LEU A 181 -13.27 12.52 -3.37
N SER A 182 -13.36 12.84 -4.65
CA SER A 182 -13.33 14.24 -5.11
C SER A 182 -14.58 15.06 -4.70
N GLY A 183 -15.58 14.43 -4.07
CA GLY A 183 -16.82 15.07 -3.63
C GLY A 183 -16.97 15.30 -2.12
N LEU A 184 -16.03 14.88 -1.26
CA LEU A 184 -16.17 15.02 0.20
C LEU A 184 -15.23 16.08 0.77
N SER A 185 -15.35 17.33 0.31
CA SER A 185 -14.79 18.46 1.04
C SER A 185 -15.56 18.63 2.36
N SER A 186 -14.88 18.33 3.48
CA SER A 186 -15.03 18.82 4.86
C SER A 186 -16.37 18.78 5.61
N GLU A 187 -17.54 18.69 4.97
CA GLU A 187 -18.85 18.49 5.63
C GLU A 187 -19.44 17.11 5.35
N CYS A 188 -19.24 16.57 4.14
CA CYS A 188 -19.83 15.29 3.74
C CYS A 188 -19.13 14.08 4.40
N GLY A 189 -17.88 14.21 4.85
CA GLY A 189 -17.18 13.17 5.64
C GLY A 189 -17.82 12.88 7.00
N ARG A 190 -18.40 13.90 7.67
CA ARG A 190 -19.16 13.71 8.92
C ARG A 190 -20.53 13.09 8.69
N GLN A 191 -21.19 13.39 7.57
CA GLN A 191 -22.41 12.69 7.16
C GLN A 191 -22.13 11.26 6.68
N ALA A 192 -20.97 11.01 6.07
CA ALA A 192 -20.52 9.67 5.70
C ALA A 192 -20.34 8.80 6.94
N LEU A 193 -19.71 9.28 8.03
CA LEU A 193 -19.62 8.55 9.31
C LEU A 193 -21.00 8.15 9.88
N GLY A 194 -22.00 9.04 9.82
CA GLY A 194 -23.37 8.71 10.24
C GLY A 194 -24.12 7.76 9.28
N ARG A 195 -23.69 7.65 8.01
CA ARG A 195 -24.20 6.66 7.05
C ARG A 195 -23.45 5.32 7.15
N ILE A 196 -22.18 5.36 7.53
CA ILE A 196 -21.33 4.21 7.86
C ILE A 196 -21.92 3.45 9.06
N ASP A 197 -22.48 4.13 10.07
CA ASP A 197 -23.21 3.47 11.18
C ASP A 197 -24.36 2.57 10.72
N ARG A 198 -24.91 2.77 9.49
CA ARG A 198 -25.93 1.87 8.91
C ARG A 198 -25.36 0.56 8.38
N LEU A 199 -24.03 0.42 8.31
CA LEU A 199 -23.35 -0.81 7.92
C LEU A 199 -23.04 -1.73 9.13
N LYS A 200 -23.26 -1.27 10.37
CA LYS A 200 -23.17 -2.13 11.56
C LYS A 200 -24.01 -3.43 11.47
N PRO A 201 -25.27 -3.38 10.98
CA PRO A 201 -26.06 -4.59 10.74
C PRO A 201 -25.39 -5.57 9.76
N LEU A 202 -24.67 -5.07 8.74
CA LEU A 202 -23.91 -5.92 7.82
C LEU A 202 -22.70 -6.56 8.49
N THR A 203 -21.95 -5.82 9.31
CA THR A 203 -20.81 -6.40 10.05
C THR A 203 -21.25 -7.51 11.00
N GLU A 204 -22.39 -7.32 11.67
CA GLU A 204 -22.99 -8.35 12.54
C GLU A 204 -23.52 -9.54 11.73
N TRP A 205 -24.08 -9.29 10.55
CA TRP A 205 -24.58 -10.34 9.66
C TRP A 205 -23.47 -11.21 9.08
N VAL A 206 -22.37 -10.61 8.58
CA VAL A 206 -21.21 -11.36 8.08
C VAL A 206 -20.58 -12.20 9.19
N ALA A 207 -20.47 -11.66 10.41
CA ALA A 207 -20.03 -12.43 11.58
C ALA A 207 -20.98 -13.59 11.90
N THR A 208 -22.30 -13.39 11.74
CA THR A 208 -23.33 -14.42 11.97
C THR A 208 -23.32 -15.53 10.91
N LEU A 209 -23.12 -15.19 9.63
CA LEU A 209 -23.04 -16.15 8.52
C LEU A 209 -21.90 -17.16 8.71
N HIS A 210 -20.75 -16.69 9.22
CA HIS A 210 -19.59 -17.55 9.48
C HIS A 210 -19.56 -18.13 10.90
N GLY A 211 -20.62 -17.94 11.70
CA GLY A 211 -20.76 -18.55 13.02
C GLY A 211 -19.78 -18.02 14.08
N ILE A 212 -19.29 -16.79 13.93
CA ILE A 212 -18.34 -16.17 14.85
C ILE A 212 -19.13 -15.40 15.90
N GLY A 213 -19.40 -16.06 17.02
CA GLY A 213 -19.96 -15.44 18.22
C GLY A 213 -18.95 -14.50 18.87
N ARG A 214 -19.42 -13.28 19.14
CA ARG A 214 -18.83 -12.17 19.92
C ARG A 214 -17.61 -12.47 20.80
#